data_AF-A0A956WGE3-F1
#
_entry.id   AF-A0A956WGE3-F1
#
_cell.length_a   1.000
_cell.length_b   1.000
_cell.length_c   1.000
_cell.angle_alpha   90.00
_cell.angle_beta   90.00
_cell.angle_gamma   90.00
#
_symmetry.space_group_name_H-M   'P 1'
#
loop_
_entity.id
_entity.type
_entity.pdbx_description
1 polymer ?
#
loop_
_entity_poly.entity_id
_entity_poly.type
_entity_poly.pdbx_seq_one_letter_code
_entity_poly.pdbx_strand_id
1 'polypeptide(L)'
;ADYPGTSLREMPVQLGKGPALVYKDSWTHYDRRIIDRLLDIAEANDIPVQRTIYPGFGSDGAALIRTGIPAVLLAVSTRYTHSAFEMLDERDLHGAFDLLRAFVTTDAAPLPLGPA
;
A
#
# COMPACT_ATOMS: atom_id res chain seq x y z
N ALA A 1 17.46 0.31 3.34
CA ALA A 1 16.72 0.67 2.13
C ALA A 1 17.27 -0.15 0.98
N ASP A 2 16.43 -0.34 -0.03
CA ASP A 2 16.68 -1.30 -1.09
C ASP A 2 17.42 -0.71 -2.29
N TYR A 3 17.55 0.61 -2.32
CA TYR A 3 18.25 1.34 -3.35
C TYR A 3 19.65 1.78 -2.84
N PRO A 4 20.74 1.52 -3.59
CA PRO A 4 22.07 1.96 -3.20
C PRO A 4 22.12 3.48 -3.02
N GLY A 5 22.66 3.94 -1.88
CA GLY A 5 22.81 5.37 -1.58
C GLY A 5 21.54 6.05 -1.07
N THR A 6 20.47 5.31 -0.80
CA THR A 6 19.20 5.86 -0.30
C THR A 6 18.94 5.39 1.13
N SER A 7 18.34 6.23 1.96
CA SER A 7 17.95 5.88 3.33
C SER A 7 16.51 5.35 3.39
N LEU A 8 16.15 4.68 4.49
CA LEU A 8 14.75 4.28 4.74
C LEU A 8 13.83 5.49 4.97
N ARG A 9 14.39 6.67 5.26
CA ARG A 9 13.60 7.90 5.33
C ARG A 9 13.14 8.35 3.95
N GLU A 10 13.96 8.13 2.93
CA GLU A 10 13.68 8.50 1.55
C GLU A 10 12.87 7.42 0.81
N MET A 11 13.24 6.14 1.03
CA MET A 11 12.56 4.98 0.48
C MET A 11 12.15 4.01 1.61
N PRO A 12 10.97 4.24 2.21
CA PRO A 12 10.50 3.56 3.43
C PRO A 12 9.85 2.19 3.16
N VAL A 13 10.36 1.46 2.17
CA VAL A 13 9.95 0.09 1.83
C VAL A 13 11.15 -0.72 1.35
N GLN A 14 11.03 -2.04 1.47
CA GLN A 14 12.04 -3.01 1.08
C GLN A 14 11.41 -4.17 0.32
N LEU A 15 12.14 -4.73 -0.64
CA LEU A 15 11.78 -5.94 -1.35
C LEU A 15 11.79 -7.14 -0.41
N GLY A 16 10.84 -8.05 -0.62
CA GLY A 16 10.70 -9.30 0.13
C GLY A 16 10.22 -9.09 1.57
N LYS A 17 9.63 -7.93 1.87
CA LYS A 17 9.04 -7.59 3.19
C LYS A 17 7.52 -7.49 3.15
N GLY A 18 6.91 -7.93 2.04
CA GLY A 18 5.48 -7.88 1.81
C GLY A 18 5.03 -6.62 1.08
N PRO A 19 3.78 -6.59 0.57
CA PRO A 19 3.21 -5.40 -0.05
C PRO A 19 3.13 -4.23 0.94
N ALA A 20 3.12 -3.02 0.39
CA ALA A 20 3.05 -1.78 1.15
C ALA A 20 1.62 -1.25 1.23
N LEU A 21 1.17 -0.97 2.45
CA LEU A 21 -0.02 -0.18 2.73
C LEU A 21 0.41 1.25 3.06
N VAL A 22 0.02 2.17 2.19
CA VAL A 22 0.48 3.56 2.22
C VAL A 22 -0.54 4.43 2.91
N TYR A 23 -0.12 5.11 3.97
CA TYR A 23 -0.96 6.06 4.71
C TYR A 23 -1.12 7.39 4.00
N LYS A 24 -0.05 7.83 3.33
CA LYS A 24 0.05 9.13 2.69
C LYS A 24 1.13 9.09 1.61
N ASP A 25 0.90 9.81 0.54
CA ASP A 25 1.91 10.19 -0.45
C ASP A 25 2.03 11.73 -0.57
N SER A 26 2.68 12.25 -1.61
CA SER A 26 2.86 13.69 -1.77
C SER A 26 1.56 14.46 -2.04
N TRP A 27 0.47 13.78 -2.42
CA TRP A 27 -0.76 14.41 -2.92
C TRP A 27 -1.99 14.12 -2.06
N THR A 28 -2.01 13.01 -1.32
CA THR A 28 -3.19 12.64 -0.54
C THR A 28 -2.87 11.85 0.72
N HIS A 29 -3.81 11.90 1.67
CA HIS A 29 -3.91 10.93 2.77
C HIS A 29 -4.93 9.87 2.36
N TYR A 30 -4.61 8.60 2.59
CA TYR A 30 -5.49 7.48 2.25
C TYR A 30 -6.45 7.17 3.40
N ASP A 31 -7.55 6.49 3.09
CA ASP A 31 -8.58 6.20 4.08
C ASP A 31 -8.08 5.20 5.13
N ARG A 32 -7.90 5.70 6.36
CA ARG A 32 -7.37 4.91 7.48
C ARG A 32 -8.23 3.69 7.79
N ARG A 33 -9.54 3.77 7.62
CA ARG A 33 -10.49 2.70 7.93
C ARG A 33 -10.30 1.52 6.97
N ILE A 34 -10.06 1.81 5.69
CA ILE A 34 -9.77 0.78 4.68
C ILE A 34 -8.39 0.16 4.96
N ILE A 35 -7.40 0.97 5.34
CA ILE A 35 -6.07 0.47 5.72
C ILE A 35 -6.16 -0.47 6.93
N ASP A 36 -6.85 -0.08 8.00
CA ASP A 36 -7.00 -0.92 9.19
C ASP A 36 -7.66 -2.26 8.85
N ARG A 37 -8.73 -2.24 8.04
CA ARG A 37 -9.35 -3.48 7.59
C ARG A 37 -8.40 -4.37 6.77
N LEU A 38 -7.56 -3.79 5.90
CA LEU A 38 -6.54 -4.54 5.19
C LEU A 38 -5.48 -5.10 6.13
N LEU A 39 -5.10 -4.37 7.19
CA LEU A 39 -4.17 -4.85 8.21
C LEU A 39 -4.76 -6.03 9.00
N ASP A 40 -6.02 -5.94 9.42
CA ASP A 40 -6.71 -7.02 10.14
C ASP A 40 -6.81 -8.29 9.29
N ILE A 41 -7.11 -8.13 8.00
CA ILE A 41 -7.17 -9.25 7.04
C ILE A 41 -5.77 -9.83 6.81
N ALA A 42 -4.75 -8.99 6.67
CA ALA A 42 -3.37 -9.44 6.52
C ALA A 42 -2.93 -10.25 7.75
N GLU A 43 -3.22 -9.79 8.96
CA GLU A 43 -2.93 -10.50 10.21
C GLU A 43 -3.68 -11.84 10.29
N ALA A 44 -4.97 -11.87 9.97
CA ALA A 44 -5.77 -13.09 9.99
C ALA A 44 -5.35 -14.15 8.95
N ASN A 45 -4.58 -13.76 7.93
CA ASN A 45 -4.12 -14.65 6.86
C ASN A 45 -2.58 -14.82 6.85
N ASP A 46 -1.88 -14.38 7.91
CA ASP A 46 -0.42 -14.44 8.03
C ASP A 46 0.34 -13.79 6.84
N ILE A 47 -0.23 -12.72 6.27
CA ILE A 47 0.36 -11.99 5.14
C ILE A 47 1.26 -10.87 5.68
N PRO A 48 2.59 -10.90 5.44
CA PRO A 48 3.47 -9.81 5.85
C PRO A 48 3.13 -8.55 5.06
N VAL A 49 3.07 -7.39 5.73
CA VAL A 49 2.76 -6.10 5.12
C VAL A 49 3.66 -5.01 5.66
N GLN A 50 4.05 -4.08 4.78
CA GLN A 50 4.81 -2.88 5.15
C GLN A 50 3.85 -1.71 5.34
N ARG A 51 3.99 -1.00 6.45
CA ARG A 51 3.25 0.23 6.75
C ARG A 51 4.12 1.41 6.39
N THR A 52 3.65 2.32 5.53
CA THR A 52 4.55 3.36 5.01
C THR A 52 3.89 4.70 4.70
N ILE A 53 4.72 5.75 4.64
CA ILE A 53 4.38 7.10 4.18
C ILE A 53 5.41 7.45 3.12
N TYR A 54 4.99 7.72 1.88
CA TYR A 54 5.91 8.13 0.84
C TYR A 54 6.18 9.64 0.90
N PRO A 55 7.43 10.08 1.13
CA PRO A 55 7.76 11.50 1.13
C PRO A 55 7.75 12.10 -0.30
N GLY A 56 8.12 11.29 -1.30
CA GLY A 56 8.14 11.66 -2.71
C GLY A 56 7.55 10.53 -3.55
N PHE A 57 6.28 10.65 -3.91
CA PHE A 57 5.53 9.78 -4.83
C PHE A 57 4.11 10.34 -4.97
N GLY A 58 3.38 10.00 -6.03
CA GLY A 58 1.96 10.30 -6.15
C GLY A 58 1.19 9.23 -6.89
N SER A 59 -0.05 8.99 -6.47
CA SER A 59 -0.98 8.12 -7.19
C SER A 59 -2.19 8.89 -7.75
N ASP A 60 -2.92 8.23 -8.64
CA ASP A 60 -4.24 8.62 -9.13
C ASP A 60 -5.33 8.59 -8.03
N GLY A 61 -5.08 7.92 -6.91
CA GLY A 61 -5.97 7.90 -5.74
C GLY A 61 -6.30 9.28 -5.22
N ALA A 62 -5.40 10.26 -5.35
CA ALA A 62 -5.67 11.64 -4.99
C ALA A 62 -6.84 12.25 -5.78
N ALA A 63 -7.04 11.86 -7.04
CA ALA A 63 -8.17 12.33 -7.86
C ALA A 63 -9.49 11.72 -7.40
N LEU A 64 -9.51 10.43 -7.04
CA LEU A 64 -10.68 9.75 -6.51
C LEU A 64 -11.12 10.34 -5.16
N ILE A 65 -10.15 10.62 -4.28
CA ILE A 65 -10.42 11.21 -2.98
C ILE A 65 -11.02 12.61 -3.12
N ARG A 66 -10.53 13.41 -4.08
CA ARG A 66 -11.11 14.74 -4.37
C ARG A 66 -12.56 14.70 -4.86
N THR A 67 -13.02 13.59 -5.43
CA THR A 67 -14.42 13.40 -5.83
C THR A 67 -15.27 12.77 -4.74
N GLY A 68 -14.72 12.58 -3.53
CA GLY A 68 -15.42 12.01 -2.38
C GLY A 68 -15.43 10.48 -2.34
N ILE A 69 -14.60 9.81 -3.15
CA ILE A 69 -14.46 8.36 -3.15
C ILE A 69 -13.33 7.96 -2.20
N PRO A 70 -13.59 7.21 -1.11
CA PRO A 70 -12.56 6.65 -0.26
C PRO A 70 -11.60 5.77 -1.06
N ALA A 71 -10.30 5.95 -0.88
CA ALA A 71 -9.28 5.16 -1.56
C ALA A 71 -8.16 4.76 -0.60
N VAL A 72 -7.50 3.65 -0.94
CA VAL A 72 -6.29 3.15 -0.30
C VAL A 72 -5.25 2.84 -1.38
N LEU A 73 -3.98 2.95 -1.03
CA LEU A 73 -2.88 2.51 -1.89
C LEU A 73 -2.25 1.26 -1.30
N LEU A 74 -2.52 0.13 -1.96
CA LEU A 74 -1.81 -1.14 -1.82
C LEU A 74 -0.79 -1.22 -2.95
N ALA A 75 0.50 -1.25 -2.61
CA ALA A 75 1.58 -1.21 -3.59
C ALA A 75 2.48 -2.44 -3.49
N VAL A 76 2.97 -2.91 -4.63
CA VAL A 76 4.10 -3.86 -4.70
C VAL A 76 5.38 -3.03 -4.74
N SER A 77 6.30 -3.29 -3.83
CA SER A 77 7.58 -2.58 -3.78
C SER A 77 8.40 -2.91 -5.04
N THR A 78 8.92 -1.86 -5.69
CA THR A 78 9.75 -1.98 -6.88
C THR A 78 11.04 -1.17 -6.72
N ARG A 79 12.09 -1.56 -7.44
CA ARG A 79 13.29 -0.76 -7.68
C ARG A 79 13.29 -0.27 -9.12
N TYR A 80 13.86 0.92 -9.31
CA TYR A 80 14.04 1.56 -10.62
C TYR A 80 12.72 1.87 -11.36
N THR A 81 11.67 2.20 -10.60
CA THR A 81 10.37 2.62 -11.17
C THR A 81 10.55 3.73 -12.20
N HIS A 82 9.91 3.61 -13.36
CA HIS A 82 10.06 4.49 -14.54
C HIS A 82 11.39 4.37 -15.31
N SER A 83 12.19 3.33 -15.07
CA SER A 83 13.34 3.00 -15.92
C SER A 83 12.99 1.93 -16.95
N ALA A 84 13.92 1.61 -17.86
CA ALA A 84 13.73 0.54 -18.85
C ALA A 84 13.63 -0.86 -18.23
N PHE A 85 14.18 -1.06 -17.02
CA PHE A 85 14.19 -2.34 -16.32
C PHE A 85 13.86 -2.14 -14.85
N GLU A 86 12.72 -2.67 -14.43
CA GLU A 86 12.28 -2.64 -13.04
C GLU A 86 12.59 -3.97 -12.35
N MET A 87 12.63 -3.94 -11.03
CA MET A 87 12.83 -5.14 -10.22
C MET A 87 11.84 -5.16 -9.06
N LEU A 88 11.27 -6.34 -8.80
CA LEU A 88 10.41 -6.62 -7.65
C LEU A 88 10.79 -7.96 -7.03
N ASP A 89 10.28 -8.23 -5.83
CA ASP A 89 10.29 -9.57 -5.25
C ASP A 89 8.94 -10.23 -5.50
N GLU A 90 8.93 -11.41 -6.12
CA GLU A 90 7.67 -12.12 -6.45
C GLU A 90 6.84 -12.41 -5.20
N ARG A 91 7.46 -12.55 -4.02
CA ARG A 91 6.74 -12.75 -2.76
C ARG A 91 5.91 -11.54 -2.38
N ASP A 92 6.36 -10.33 -2.71
CA ASP A 92 5.60 -9.10 -2.45
C ASP A 92 4.39 -9.00 -3.40
N LEU A 93 4.56 -9.44 -4.66
CA LEU A 93 3.48 -9.51 -5.64
C LEU A 93 2.41 -10.53 -5.22
N HIS A 94 2.81 -11.73 -4.84
CA HIS A 94 1.89 -12.76 -4.33
C HIS A 94 1.19 -12.29 -3.06
N GLY A 95 1.92 -11.68 -2.11
CA GLY A 95 1.32 -11.11 -0.90
C GLY A 95 0.29 -10.00 -1.21
N ALA A 96 0.54 -9.15 -2.20
CA ALA A 96 -0.43 -8.14 -2.65
C ALA A 96 -1.69 -8.80 -3.22
N PHE A 97 -1.52 -9.82 -4.07
CA PHE A 97 -2.61 -10.56 -4.67
C PHE A 97 -3.46 -11.25 -3.60
N ASP A 98 -2.83 -11.99 -2.68
CA ASP A 98 -3.52 -12.73 -1.63
C ASP A 98 -4.29 -11.78 -0.70
N LEU A 99 -3.69 -10.63 -0.35
CA LEU A 99 -4.35 -9.62 0.47
C LEU A 99 -5.55 -9.00 -0.26
N LEU A 100 -5.40 -8.62 -1.53
CA LEU A 100 -6.49 -8.05 -2.31
C LEU A 100 -7.63 -9.07 -2.50
N ARG A 101 -7.28 -10.33 -2.81
CA ARG A 101 -8.23 -11.44 -2.92
C ARG A 101 -8.99 -11.60 -1.60
N ALA A 102 -8.28 -11.73 -0.48
CA ALA A 102 -8.90 -11.87 0.83
C ALA A 102 -9.80 -10.66 1.16
N PHE A 103 -9.38 -9.44 0.83
CA PHE A 103 -10.18 -8.23 1.03
C PHE A 103 -11.50 -8.25 0.28
N VAL A 104 -11.51 -8.66 -0.99
CA VAL A 104 -12.74 -8.67 -1.81
C VAL A 104 -13.64 -9.88 -1.54
N THR A 105 -13.10 -10.98 -1.00
CA THR A 105 -13.89 -12.19 -0.65
C THR A 105 -14.31 -12.26 0.81
N THR A 106 -13.72 -11.45 1.69
CA THR A 106 -14.14 -11.37 3.10
C THR A 106 -15.38 -10.48 3.19
N ASP A 107 -16.44 -11.02 3.80
CA ASP A 107 -17.70 -10.31 3.97
C ASP A 107 -17.48 -8.89 4.49
N ALA A 108 -18.06 -7.93 3.77
CA ALA A 108 -17.88 -6.54 4.09
C ALA A 108 -18.76 -6.11 5.25
N ALA A 109 -18.15 -5.97 6.43
CA ALA A 109 -18.67 -5.02 7.40
C ALA A 109 -18.67 -3.62 6.75
N PRO A 110 -19.74 -2.82 6.91
CA PRO A 110 -19.75 -1.43 6.47
C PRO A 110 -18.52 -0.71 7.03
N LEU A 111 -17.85 0.08 6.19
CA LEU A 111 -16.79 0.96 6.70
C LEU A 111 -17.42 1.86 7.78
N PRO A 112 -16.76 2.02 8.95
CA PRO A 112 -17.30 2.87 10.01
C PRO A 112 -17.62 4.24 9.44
N LEU A 113 -18.85 4.72 9.64
CA LEU A 113 -19.19 6.10 9.33
C LEU A 113 -18.38 7.00 10.27
N GLY A 114 -17.38 7.69 9.73
CA GLY A 114 -16.52 8.61 10.48
C GLY A 114 -16.27 9.86 9.64
N PRO A 115 -16.01 11.01 10.27
CA PRO A 115 -15.67 12.22 9.53
C PRO A 115 -14.38 11.98 8.73
N ALA A 116 -14.37 12.51 7.50
CA ALA A 116 -13.21 12.54 6.62
C ALA A 116 -12.03 13.29 7.26
#